data_AF-A0A6G3Q3M7-F1
#
_entry.id   AF-A0A6G3Q3M7-F1
#
_cell.length_a   1.000
_cell.length_b   1.000
_cell.length_c   1.000
_cell.angle_alpha   90.00
_cell.angle_beta   90.00
_cell.angle_gamma   90.00
#
_symmetry.space_group_name_H-M   'P 1'
#
loop_
_entity.id
_entity.type
_entity.pdbx_description
1 polymer ?
#
loop_
_entity_poly.entity_id
_entity_poly.type
_entity_poly.pdbx_seq_one_letter_code
_entity_poly.pdbx_strand_id
1 'polypeptide(L)'
;MTIRVLAATADIESARALSTLLSRLPDAEPAPPVADSTALLDTLARLAAESLDELPEVVLVHERIGPVPALDLVRDLVMRFPAVGVVLITADPSTGVLTAAMDSGARGIVQLPLGYEALAERVTAAAAWSSGMRRHLGSTAPELFAGPGGTVVTVTGAKGGVGATVTAVQLALAARASGHTVALLDLDLQSGDVASYLDVQFRRSIADLAAITDINSRVLQDAVFVHDSGVGLLLAPAEGERGEEVTDRVARQVVAALRSRHDVVIVDCGARMDSATAAAVEMADHALLLVTPDVVAVRAAKRMVRLWDRLQIRKAEETLTVVNRQSKGTEIQPSLVEKVTGTKVARATIPAAFKELQGVVDAGRLQDLDARSTVKQALWSLAGELGLVVVQEGGGGKRRKSSSSSDRGTTGLRRRGERGDRGAVTLEFAGMFPLLLVVMSILWQCVLYGYTYSLAGNAADEAARAATAAYALDPGGYAGACESAGGEHLPGAWNGAAINCGPDGEIMKATVRAQVPLFFPGFDVNWTVNGEAGAALEGDEN
;
A
#
# COMPACT_ATOMS: atom_id res chain seq x y z
N MET A 1 0.37 -35.07 -14.34
CA MET A 1 1.48 -34.46 -15.11
C MET A 1 2.18 -35.64 -15.76
N THR A 2 2.19 -35.73 -17.08
CA THR A 2 2.77 -36.88 -17.77
C THR A 2 4.30 -36.82 -17.71
N ILE A 3 4.94 -37.93 -17.37
CA ILE A 3 6.39 -38.09 -17.26
C ILE A 3 6.86 -38.84 -18.51
N ARG A 4 7.46 -38.15 -19.48
CA ARG A 4 8.07 -38.78 -20.64
C ARG A 4 9.42 -39.37 -20.24
N VAL A 5 9.56 -40.66 -20.49
CA VAL A 5 10.76 -41.41 -20.11
C VAL A 5 11.41 -41.99 -21.34
N LEU A 6 12.68 -41.67 -21.55
CA LEU A 6 13.48 -42.25 -22.63
C LEU A 6 14.52 -43.21 -22.06
N ALA A 7 14.44 -44.47 -22.46
CA ALA A 7 15.43 -45.48 -22.05
C ALA A 7 16.54 -45.60 -23.10
N ALA A 8 17.79 -45.62 -22.65
CA ALA A 8 18.97 -45.78 -23.47
C ALA A 8 19.72 -47.05 -23.04
N THR A 9 19.65 -48.08 -23.87
CA THR A 9 20.26 -49.38 -23.59
C THR A 9 20.59 -50.14 -24.87
N ALA A 10 21.79 -50.72 -24.92
CA ALA A 10 22.19 -51.65 -25.97
C ALA A 10 21.67 -53.08 -25.73
N ASP A 11 21.14 -53.35 -24.54
CA ASP A 11 20.60 -54.67 -24.18
C ASP A 11 19.11 -54.76 -24.48
N ILE A 12 18.75 -55.69 -25.37
CA ILE A 12 17.37 -55.92 -25.84
C ILE A 12 16.48 -56.44 -24.71
N GLU A 13 17.02 -57.24 -23.79
CA GLU A 13 16.25 -57.78 -22.67
C GLU A 13 15.90 -56.67 -21.68
N SER A 14 16.88 -55.86 -21.28
CA SER A 14 16.67 -54.66 -20.47
C SER A 14 15.72 -53.65 -21.14
N ALA A 15 15.81 -53.45 -22.46
CA ALA A 15 14.90 -52.58 -23.21
C ALA A 15 13.44 -53.03 -23.08
N ARG A 16 13.18 -54.34 -23.23
CA ARG A 16 11.84 -54.92 -23.08
C ARG A 16 11.35 -54.84 -21.64
N ALA A 17 12.21 -55.12 -20.68
CA ALA A 17 11.88 -55.03 -19.26
C ALA A 17 11.51 -53.59 -18.87
N LEU A 18 12.31 -52.60 -19.28
CA LEU A 18 12.05 -51.18 -19.04
C LEU A 18 10.73 -50.74 -19.68
N SER A 19 10.49 -51.06 -20.95
CA SER A 19 9.22 -50.71 -21.62
C SER A 19 8.00 -51.33 -20.91
N THR A 20 8.13 -52.58 -20.44
CA THR A 20 7.07 -53.29 -19.70
C THR A 20 6.83 -52.69 -18.32
N LEU A 21 7.88 -52.30 -17.60
CA LEU A 21 7.74 -51.72 -16.26
C LEU A 21 7.26 -50.27 -16.32
N LEU A 22 7.78 -49.46 -17.25
CA LEU A 22 7.40 -48.06 -17.42
C LEU A 22 5.95 -47.92 -17.88
N SER A 23 5.45 -48.81 -18.75
CA SER A 23 4.03 -48.80 -19.16
C SER A 23 3.05 -49.14 -18.04
N ARG A 24 3.52 -49.67 -16.90
CA ARG A 24 2.71 -49.91 -15.70
C ARG A 24 2.71 -48.72 -14.74
N LEU A 25 3.64 -47.77 -14.91
CA LEU A 25 3.70 -46.61 -14.02
C LEU A 25 2.54 -45.66 -14.32
N PRO A 26 1.84 -45.17 -13.28
CA PRO A 26 0.85 -44.12 -13.46
C PRO A 26 1.57 -42.85 -13.95
N ASP A 27 0.93 -42.13 -14.86
CA ASP A 27 1.43 -40.88 -15.43
C ASP A 27 2.75 -40.97 -16.21
N ALA A 28 3.30 -42.15 -16.50
CA ALA A 28 4.50 -42.29 -17.34
C ALA A 28 4.15 -42.53 -18.82
N GLU A 29 4.86 -41.84 -19.70
CA GLU A 29 4.79 -42.02 -21.15
C GLU A 29 6.15 -42.51 -21.67
N PRO A 30 6.37 -43.84 -21.77
CA PRO A 30 7.64 -44.38 -22.23
C PRO A 30 7.82 -44.15 -23.73
N ALA A 31 8.89 -43.45 -24.10
CA ALA A 31 9.34 -43.33 -25.48
C ALA A 31 10.03 -44.64 -25.94
N PRO A 32 10.11 -44.89 -27.26
CA PRO A 32 10.87 -46.01 -27.80
C PRO A 32 12.33 -45.97 -27.33
N PRO A 33 12.89 -47.08 -26.81
CA PRO A 33 14.26 -47.08 -26.31
C PRO A 33 15.28 -46.88 -27.44
N VAL A 34 16.33 -46.13 -27.13
CA VAL A 34 17.49 -45.93 -28.04
C VAL A 34 18.59 -46.94 -27.74
N ALA A 35 19.23 -47.43 -28.80
CA ALA A 35 20.15 -48.56 -28.73
C ALA A 35 21.58 -48.17 -28.31
N ASP A 36 21.98 -46.92 -28.51
CA ASP A 36 23.35 -46.46 -28.30
C ASP A 36 23.41 -44.98 -27.85
N SER A 37 24.59 -44.56 -27.38
CA SER A 37 24.81 -43.22 -26.82
C SER A 37 24.74 -42.12 -27.87
N THR A 38 25.09 -42.42 -29.13
CA THR A 38 25.07 -41.44 -30.22
C THR A 38 23.62 -41.12 -30.60
N ALA A 39 22.80 -42.15 -30.81
CA ALA A 39 21.37 -42.01 -31.08
C ALA A 39 20.63 -41.28 -29.96
N LEU A 40 21.02 -41.49 -28.69
CA LEU A 40 20.48 -40.75 -27.55
C LEU A 40 20.77 -39.25 -27.65
N LEU A 41 22.04 -38.87 -27.84
CA LEU A 41 22.44 -37.48 -27.92
C LEU A 41 21.81 -36.77 -29.11
N ASP A 42 21.76 -37.42 -30.28
CA ASP A 42 21.13 -36.86 -31.48
C ASP A 42 19.62 -36.67 -31.30
N THR A 43 18.95 -37.61 -30.64
CA THR A 43 17.52 -37.51 -30.34
C THR A 43 17.23 -36.33 -29.41
N LEU A 44 18.00 -36.19 -28.32
CA LEU A 44 17.84 -35.08 -27.38
C LEU A 44 18.22 -33.74 -28.00
N ALA A 45 19.27 -33.67 -28.82
CA ALA A 45 19.65 -32.46 -29.54
C ALA A 45 18.56 -32.00 -30.50
N ARG A 46 17.93 -32.93 -31.22
CA ARG A 46 16.79 -32.64 -32.10
C ARG A 46 15.58 -32.10 -31.32
N LEU A 47 15.20 -32.75 -30.23
CA LEU A 47 14.08 -32.30 -29.38
C LEU A 47 14.36 -30.93 -28.75
N ALA A 48 15.58 -30.72 -28.23
CA ALA A 48 15.99 -29.44 -27.67
C ALA A 48 15.99 -28.29 -28.70
N ALA A 49 16.26 -28.59 -29.97
CA ALA A 49 16.20 -27.60 -31.05
C ALA A 49 14.76 -27.19 -31.41
N GLU A 50 13.78 -28.06 -31.16
CA GLU A 50 12.35 -27.76 -31.37
C GLU A 50 11.78 -26.95 -30.19
N SER A 51 11.91 -27.45 -28.95
CA SER A 51 11.56 -26.74 -27.72
C SER A 51 12.12 -27.44 -26.48
N LEU A 52 12.37 -26.70 -25.41
CA LEU A 52 12.69 -27.28 -24.08
C LEU A 52 11.55 -28.16 -23.54
N ASP A 53 10.31 -27.90 -23.97
CA ASP A 53 9.14 -28.69 -23.59
C ASP A 53 9.07 -30.02 -24.34
N GLU A 54 9.84 -30.24 -25.40
CA GLU A 54 9.86 -31.52 -26.14
C GLU A 54 10.85 -32.53 -25.55
N LEU A 55 11.79 -32.08 -24.70
CA LEU A 55 12.75 -32.95 -24.04
C LEU A 55 12.06 -33.87 -23.02
N PRO A 56 12.44 -35.16 -22.90
CA PRO A 56 11.88 -36.06 -21.90
C PRO A 56 12.24 -35.64 -20.48
N GLU A 57 11.33 -35.84 -19.52
CA GLU A 57 11.56 -35.54 -18.10
C GLU A 57 12.68 -36.42 -17.52
N VAL A 58 12.75 -37.67 -17.96
CA VAL A 58 13.72 -38.64 -17.44
C VAL A 58 14.40 -39.41 -18.57
N VAL A 59 15.72 -39.55 -18.48
CA VAL A 59 16.51 -40.45 -19.30
C VAL A 59 17.10 -41.55 -18.43
N LEU A 60 16.83 -42.80 -18.78
CA LEU A 60 17.39 -43.98 -18.12
C LEU A 60 18.60 -44.47 -18.93
N VAL A 61 19.79 -44.47 -18.32
CA VAL A 61 21.03 -44.87 -18.99
C VAL A 61 21.48 -46.22 -18.45
N HIS A 62 21.59 -47.22 -19.32
CA HIS A 62 22.11 -48.53 -18.94
C HIS A 62 23.65 -48.55 -18.91
N GLU A 63 24.26 -49.18 -17.91
CA GLU A 63 25.73 -49.19 -17.72
C GLU A 63 26.52 -49.72 -18.93
N ARG A 64 25.89 -50.60 -19.72
CA ARG A 64 26.46 -51.22 -20.93
C ARG A 64 26.23 -50.42 -22.21
N ILE A 65 25.71 -49.20 -22.13
CA ILE A 65 25.58 -48.36 -23.32
C ILE A 65 26.96 -47.98 -23.87
N GLY A 66 27.04 -47.80 -25.19
CA GLY A 66 28.23 -47.34 -25.89
C GLY A 66 27.83 -46.58 -27.16
N PRO A 67 28.79 -46.04 -27.95
CA PRO A 67 30.25 -46.13 -27.75
C PRO A 67 30.81 -45.27 -26.61
N VAL A 68 30.07 -44.29 -26.10
CA VAL A 68 30.49 -43.48 -24.95
C VAL A 68 30.21 -44.26 -23.65
N PRO A 69 31.19 -44.40 -22.73
CA PRO A 69 30.96 -45.04 -21.43
C PRO A 69 29.81 -44.37 -20.66
N ALA A 70 29.00 -45.15 -19.95
CA ALA A 70 27.77 -44.66 -19.31
C ALA A 70 27.97 -43.45 -18.38
N LEU A 71 29.04 -43.42 -17.57
CA LEU A 71 29.30 -42.31 -16.65
C LEU A 71 29.72 -41.03 -17.38
N ASP A 72 30.52 -41.16 -18.45
CA ASP A 72 30.89 -40.03 -19.30
C ASP A 72 29.67 -39.50 -20.06
N LEU A 73 28.79 -40.39 -20.52
CA LEU A 73 27.53 -40.03 -21.15
C LEU A 73 26.61 -39.30 -20.18
N VAL A 74 26.48 -39.76 -18.93
CA VAL A 74 25.70 -39.04 -17.89
C VAL A 74 26.24 -37.62 -17.72
N ARG A 75 27.56 -37.46 -17.62
CA ARG A 75 28.18 -36.12 -17.50
C ARG A 75 27.89 -35.24 -18.70
N ASP A 76 27.97 -35.78 -19.91
CA ASP A 76 27.68 -35.04 -21.15
C ASP A 76 26.20 -34.63 -21.24
N LEU A 77 25.29 -35.54 -20.88
CA LEU A 77 23.85 -35.28 -20.84
C LEU A 77 23.48 -34.17 -19.84
N VAL A 78 24.05 -34.21 -18.64
CA VAL A 78 23.79 -33.20 -17.60
C VAL A 78 24.30 -31.82 -18.01
N MET A 79 25.44 -31.75 -18.73
CA MET A 79 25.97 -30.47 -19.21
C MET A 79 25.21 -29.90 -20.41
N ARG A 80 24.79 -30.74 -21.37
CA ARG A 80 24.10 -30.29 -22.59
C ARG A 80 22.60 -30.12 -22.42
N PHE A 81 21.98 -30.94 -21.57
CA PHE A 81 20.53 -30.97 -21.36
C PHE A 81 20.21 -30.90 -19.85
N PRO A 82 20.56 -29.80 -19.17
CA PRO A 82 20.40 -29.69 -17.72
C PRO A 82 18.94 -29.79 -17.26
N ALA A 83 17.97 -29.60 -18.16
CA ALA A 83 16.54 -29.79 -17.91
C ALA A 83 16.12 -31.26 -17.76
N VAL A 84 16.96 -32.25 -18.08
CA VAL A 84 16.61 -33.68 -18.12
C VAL A 84 17.14 -34.41 -16.88
N GLY A 85 16.27 -35.15 -16.18
CA GLY A 85 16.69 -35.99 -15.05
C GLY A 85 17.33 -37.29 -15.54
N VAL A 86 18.62 -37.50 -15.25
CA VAL A 86 19.34 -38.72 -15.68
C VAL A 86 19.40 -39.75 -14.56
N VAL A 87 18.99 -40.99 -14.83
CA VAL A 87 19.05 -42.12 -13.88
C VAL A 87 19.90 -43.24 -14.46
N LEU A 88 20.90 -43.70 -13.72
CA LEU A 88 21.77 -44.80 -14.14
C LEU A 88 21.16 -46.16 -13.77
N ILE A 89 21.23 -47.13 -14.67
CA ILE A 89 20.88 -48.53 -14.43
C ILE A 89 22.17 -49.36 -14.40
N THR A 90 22.43 -50.06 -13.31
CA THR A 90 23.66 -50.85 -13.14
C THR A 90 23.40 -52.16 -12.39
N ALA A 91 24.15 -53.21 -12.70
CA ALA A 91 24.20 -54.44 -11.93
C ALA A 91 25.16 -54.36 -10.74
N ASP A 92 26.06 -53.36 -10.69
CA ASP A 92 27.06 -53.21 -9.63
C ASP A 92 26.54 -52.37 -8.45
N PRO A 93 26.37 -52.97 -7.25
CA PRO A 93 25.97 -52.24 -6.04
C PRO A 93 27.13 -51.56 -5.32
N SER A 94 28.35 -51.56 -5.89
CA SER A 94 29.53 -51.02 -5.23
C SER A 94 29.38 -49.53 -4.93
N THR A 95 29.80 -49.12 -3.73
CA THR A 95 29.77 -47.71 -3.31
C THR A 95 30.58 -46.81 -4.26
N GLY A 96 31.61 -47.36 -4.90
CA GLY A 96 32.41 -46.66 -5.91
C GLY A 96 31.59 -46.24 -7.13
N VAL A 97 30.76 -47.14 -7.68
CA VAL A 97 29.88 -46.82 -8.82
C VAL A 97 28.78 -45.85 -8.40
N LEU A 98 28.23 -46.00 -7.19
CA LEU A 98 27.24 -45.05 -6.67
C LEU A 98 27.80 -43.62 -6.58
N THR A 99 28.98 -43.45 -5.97
CA THR A 99 29.63 -42.14 -5.84
C THR A 99 29.98 -41.58 -7.22
N ALA A 100 30.57 -42.39 -8.10
CA ALA A 100 30.96 -41.94 -9.44
C ALA A 100 29.76 -41.52 -10.31
N ALA A 101 28.61 -42.18 -10.16
CA ALA A 101 27.37 -41.80 -10.84
C ALA A 101 26.82 -40.46 -10.33
N MET A 102 26.83 -40.25 -9.00
CA MET A 102 26.41 -38.99 -8.38
C MET A 102 27.35 -37.84 -8.77
N ASP A 103 28.66 -38.07 -8.74
CA ASP A 103 29.69 -37.10 -9.15
C ASP A 103 29.57 -36.73 -10.64
N SER A 104 29.07 -37.66 -11.47
CA SER A 104 28.81 -37.41 -12.89
C SER A 104 27.47 -36.71 -13.14
N GLY A 105 26.66 -36.51 -12.10
CA GLY A 105 25.41 -35.74 -12.14
C GLY A 105 24.12 -36.57 -12.25
N ALA A 106 24.21 -37.91 -12.11
CA ALA A 106 23.02 -38.76 -12.07
C ALA A 106 22.12 -38.38 -10.88
N ARG A 107 20.81 -38.34 -11.10
CA ARG A 107 19.79 -38.00 -10.10
C ARG A 107 19.25 -39.22 -9.37
N GLY A 108 19.56 -40.41 -9.87
CA GLY A 108 19.19 -41.66 -9.25
C GLY A 108 19.92 -42.83 -9.87
N ILE A 109 19.84 -43.96 -9.18
CA ILE A 109 20.38 -45.23 -9.64
C ILE A 109 19.31 -46.29 -9.44
N VAL A 110 19.14 -47.17 -10.42
CA VAL A 110 18.28 -48.36 -10.34
C VAL A 110 19.16 -49.59 -10.54
N GLN A 111 19.07 -50.54 -9.62
CA GLN A 111 19.87 -51.75 -9.67
C GLN A 111 19.21 -52.82 -10.56
N LEU A 112 20.02 -53.60 -11.27
CA LEU A 112 19.58 -54.85 -11.90
C LEU A 112 19.58 -55.99 -10.89
N PRO A 113 18.56 -56.88 -10.89
CA PRO A 113 17.39 -56.88 -11.78
C PRO A 113 16.37 -55.79 -11.43
N LEU A 114 15.70 -55.24 -12.45
CA LEU A 114 14.77 -54.12 -12.30
C LEU A 114 13.54 -54.48 -11.46
N GLY A 115 13.37 -53.78 -10.34
CA GLY A 115 12.15 -53.82 -9.52
C GLY A 115 11.20 -52.68 -9.89
N TYR A 116 9.89 -52.95 -9.93
CA TYR A 116 8.87 -51.94 -10.23
C TYR A 116 8.90 -50.76 -9.26
N GLU A 117 8.92 -51.02 -7.95
CA GLU A 117 8.89 -49.97 -6.92
C GLU A 117 10.14 -49.08 -6.98
N ALA A 118 11.32 -49.70 -7.06
CA ALA A 118 12.59 -48.97 -7.16
C ALA A 118 12.66 -48.11 -8.43
N LEU A 119 12.17 -48.62 -9.57
CA LEU A 119 12.10 -47.85 -10.81
C LEU A 119 11.10 -46.69 -10.70
N ALA A 120 9.90 -46.95 -10.14
CA ALA A 120 8.85 -45.94 -9.95
C ALA A 120 9.34 -44.76 -9.11
N GLU A 121 9.97 -45.07 -7.97
CA GLU A 121 10.50 -44.06 -7.04
C GLU A 121 11.56 -43.19 -7.72
N ARG A 122 12.50 -43.81 -8.44
CA ARG A 122 13.61 -43.08 -9.09
C ARG A 122 13.15 -42.27 -10.29
N VAL A 123 12.23 -42.79 -11.10
CA VAL A 123 11.64 -42.04 -12.21
C VAL A 123 10.85 -40.84 -11.69
N THR A 124 10.02 -41.02 -10.66
CA THR A 124 9.21 -39.93 -10.08
C THR A 124 10.10 -38.84 -9.47
N ALA A 125 11.14 -39.24 -8.72
CA ALA A 125 12.09 -38.30 -8.12
C ALA A 125 12.88 -37.51 -9.19
N ALA A 126 13.36 -38.20 -10.24
CA ALA A 126 14.07 -37.55 -11.35
C ALA A 126 13.15 -36.61 -12.16
N ALA A 127 11.89 -36.99 -12.37
CA ALA A 127 10.90 -36.17 -13.07
C ALA A 127 10.52 -34.91 -12.28
N ALA A 128 10.37 -35.01 -10.96
CA ALA A 128 10.12 -33.87 -10.09
C ALA A 128 11.29 -32.87 -10.13
N TRP A 129 12.53 -33.37 -10.15
CA TRP A 129 13.72 -32.54 -10.33
C TRP A 129 13.76 -31.88 -11.72
N SER A 130 13.52 -32.64 -12.79
CA SER A 130 13.48 -32.12 -14.17
C SER A 130 12.43 -31.02 -14.33
N SER A 131 11.24 -31.23 -13.75
CA SER A 131 10.17 -30.24 -13.76
C SER A 131 10.55 -28.96 -13.01
N GLY A 132 11.26 -29.07 -11.88
CA GLY A 132 11.82 -27.93 -11.16
C GLY A 132 12.91 -27.20 -11.96
N MET A 133 13.79 -27.96 -12.59
CA MET A 133 14.89 -27.41 -13.37
C MET A 133 14.42 -26.73 -14.66
N ARG A 134 13.38 -27.24 -15.32
CA ARG A 134 12.75 -26.56 -16.48
C ARG A 134 12.14 -25.21 -16.11
N ARG A 135 11.47 -25.13 -14.96
CA ARG A 135 10.98 -23.84 -14.44
C ARG A 135 12.13 -22.84 -14.21
N HIS A 136 13.31 -23.34 -13.84
CA HIS A 136 14.49 -22.51 -13.60
C HIS A 136 15.27 -22.17 -14.88
N LEU A 137 15.34 -23.08 -15.86
CA LEU A 137 16.08 -22.87 -17.11
C LEU A 137 15.24 -22.16 -18.19
N GLY A 138 13.92 -22.32 -18.16
CA GLY A 138 12.98 -21.55 -18.96
C GLY A 138 12.90 -20.08 -18.53
N SER A 139 13.56 -19.69 -17.43
CA SER A 139 13.46 -18.36 -16.83
C SER A 139 14.29 -17.26 -17.50
N THR A 140 14.69 -17.40 -18.77
CA THR A 140 15.01 -16.22 -19.60
C THR A 140 13.75 -15.48 -20.06
N ALA A 141 12.57 -16.06 -19.85
CA ALA A 141 11.32 -15.34 -19.74
C ALA A 141 10.62 -15.79 -18.44
N PRO A 142 10.23 -14.89 -17.53
CA PRO A 142 9.34 -15.28 -16.46
C PRO A 142 8.03 -15.74 -17.09
N GLU A 143 7.76 -17.05 -17.10
CA GLU A 143 6.41 -17.54 -17.41
C GLU A 143 5.48 -17.15 -16.27
N LEU A 144 4.93 -15.95 -16.43
CA LEU A 144 3.54 -15.64 -16.13
C LEU A 144 2.70 -16.88 -16.46
N PHE A 145 2.10 -17.50 -15.45
CA PHE A 145 1.10 -18.55 -15.61
C PHE A 145 0.12 -18.15 -16.73
N ALA A 146 0.01 -18.98 -17.77
CA ALA A 146 -0.80 -18.75 -18.97
C ALA A 146 -2.31 -18.95 -18.74
N GLY A 147 -2.85 -18.21 -17.77
CA GLY A 147 -4.22 -17.71 -17.74
C GLY A 147 -4.15 -16.20 -17.47
N PRO A 148 -5.23 -15.42 -17.62
CA PRO A 148 -5.21 -14.06 -17.10
C PRO A 148 -5.10 -14.14 -15.57
N GLY A 149 -3.86 -14.12 -15.04
CA GLY A 149 -3.61 -13.99 -13.61
C GLY A 149 -4.25 -12.70 -13.10
N GLY A 150 -4.35 -12.55 -11.77
CA GLY A 150 -4.99 -11.39 -11.16
C GLY A 150 -4.46 -10.05 -11.66
N THR A 151 -5.29 -9.01 -11.59
CA THR A 151 -4.90 -7.65 -11.96
C THR A 151 -4.00 -7.06 -10.89
N VAL A 152 -2.79 -6.65 -11.28
CA VAL A 152 -1.81 -5.97 -10.41
C VAL A 152 -1.94 -4.47 -10.59
N VAL A 153 -2.17 -3.75 -9.49
CA VAL A 153 -2.27 -2.30 -9.46
C VAL A 153 -1.23 -1.75 -8.50
N THR A 154 -0.29 -0.95 -8.99
CA THR A 154 0.68 -0.26 -8.14
C THR A 154 0.23 1.17 -7.85
N VAL A 155 0.50 1.62 -6.63
CA VAL A 155 0.16 2.97 -6.16
C VAL A 155 1.44 3.65 -5.70
N THR A 156 1.95 4.58 -6.50
CA THR A 156 3.15 5.36 -6.19
C THR A 156 2.79 6.81 -5.92
N GLY A 157 3.28 7.38 -4.83
CA GLY A 157 3.17 8.80 -4.54
C GLY A 157 4.26 9.62 -5.24
N ALA A 158 3.89 10.74 -5.86
CA ALA A 158 4.86 11.68 -6.44
C ALA A 158 5.81 12.30 -5.40
N LYS A 159 5.37 12.37 -4.13
CA LYS A 159 6.15 12.80 -2.96
C LYS A 159 5.52 12.19 -1.68
N GLY A 160 6.22 12.28 -0.56
CA GLY A 160 5.67 11.90 0.74
C GLY A 160 4.37 12.65 1.09
N GLY A 161 3.43 11.94 1.74
CA GLY A 161 2.19 12.51 2.26
C GLY A 161 1.11 12.86 1.22
N VAL A 162 1.24 12.41 -0.04
CA VAL A 162 0.18 12.60 -1.06
C VAL A 162 -1.00 11.64 -0.92
N GLY A 163 -0.93 10.66 -0.01
CA GLY A 163 -2.00 9.69 0.25
C GLY A 163 -1.96 8.42 -0.60
N ALA A 164 -0.77 7.95 -1.00
CA ALA A 164 -0.58 6.68 -1.70
C ALA A 164 -1.15 5.50 -0.90
N THR A 165 -0.72 5.32 0.35
CA THR A 165 -1.19 4.26 1.26
C THR A 165 -2.70 4.28 1.48
N VAL A 166 -3.29 5.44 1.77
CA VAL A 166 -4.75 5.59 1.93
C VAL A 166 -5.48 5.13 0.66
N THR A 167 -4.95 5.49 -0.51
CA THR A 167 -5.53 5.09 -1.79
C THR A 167 -5.39 3.59 -2.02
N ALA A 168 -4.21 3.01 -1.76
CA ALA A 168 -3.97 1.57 -1.88
C ALA A 168 -4.92 0.76 -0.99
N VAL A 169 -5.06 1.16 0.28
CA VAL A 169 -6.00 0.52 1.22
C VAL A 169 -7.45 0.61 0.74
N GLN A 170 -7.92 1.79 0.32
CA GLN A 170 -9.31 1.96 -0.14
C GLN A 170 -9.59 1.24 -1.47
N LEU A 171 -8.62 1.16 -2.39
CA LEU A 171 -8.75 0.34 -3.61
C LEU A 171 -8.87 -1.14 -3.27
N ALA A 172 -8.06 -1.64 -2.33
CA ALA A 172 -8.14 -3.02 -1.87
C ALA A 172 -9.50 -3.34 -1.23
N LEU A 173 -10.01 -2.43 -0.39
CA LEU A 173 -11.34 -2.57 0.22
C LEU A 173 -12.48 -2.51 -0.82
N ALA A 174 -12.39 -1.64 -1.82
CA ALA A 174 -13.38 -1.53 -2.90
C ALA A 174 -13.42 -2.80 -3.76
N ALA A 175 -12.25 -3.33 -4.14
CA ALA A 175 -12.13 -4.58 -4.87
C ALA A 175 -12.69 -5.76 -4.05
N ARG A 176 -12.37 -5.80 -2.75
CA ARG A 176 -12.86 -6.85 -1.85
C ARG A 176 -14.37 -6.81 -1.68
N ALA A 177 -14.94 -5.62 -1.52
CA ALA A 177 -16.39 -5.41 -1.44
C ALA A 177 -17.12 -5.83 -2.73
N SER A 178 -16.41 -5.86 -3.85
CA SER A 178 -16.91 -6.31 -5.16
C SER A 178 -16.83 -7.82 -5.36
N GLY A 179 -16.38 -8.58 -4.35
CA GLY A 179 -16.34 -10.03 -4.36
C GLY A 179 -14.99 -10.63 -4.81
N HIS A 180 -14.00 -9.79 -5.13
CA HIS A 180 -12.68 -10.27 -5.51
C HIS A 180 -11.92 -10.86 -4.31
N THR A 181 -11.06 -11.83 -4.59
CA THR A 181 -9.95 -12.20 -3.73
C THR A 181 -8.85 -11.14 -3.88
N VAL A 182 -8.43 -10.51 -2.77
CA VAL A 182 -7.57 -9.33 -2.82
C VAL A 182 -6.35 -9.51 -1.92
N ALA A 183 -5.18 -9.18 -2.45
CA ALA A 183 -3.98 -8.97 -1.65
C ALA A 183 -3.56 -7.49 -1.69
N LEU A 184 -3.14 -6.95 -0.55
CA LEU A 184 -2.46 -5.67 -0.41
C LEU A 184 -1.02 -5.93 0.02
N LEU A 185 -0.09 -5.60 -0.86
CA LEU A 185 1.34 -5.69 -0.66
C LEU A 185 1.88 -4.31 -0.30
N ASP A 186 2.54 -4.19 0.85
CA ASP A 186 3.23 -2.97 1.26
C ASP A 186 4.72 -3.05 0.86
N LEU A 187 5.09 -2.26 -0.14
CA LEU A 187 6.46 -2.05 -0.60
C LEU A 187 6.99 -0.65 -0.24
N ASP A 188 6.35 0.11 0.65
CA ASP A 188 7.02 1.26 1.27
C ASP A 188 7.97 0.74 2.35
N LEU A 189 9.07 0.11 1.91
CA LEU A 189 9.91 -0.75 2.73
C LEU A 189 10.59 -0.03 3.92
N GLN A 190 10.75 1.29 3.85
CA GLN A 190 11.37 2.10 4.90
C GLN A 190 10.36 2.80 5.82
N SER A 191 9.11 2.99 5.35
CA SER A 191 8.10 3.80 6.04
C SER A 191 6.67 3.25 5.85
N GLY A 192 6.54 1.93 5.77
CA GLY A 192 5.27 1.25 5.49
C GLY A 192 4.28 1.38 6.63
N ASP A 193 3.18 2.07 6.35
CA ASP A 193 2.15 2.41 7.35
C ASP A 193 0.85 1.60 7.18
N VAL A 194 0.79 0.64 6.23
CA VAL A 194 -0.44 -0.14 5.97
C VAL A 194 -0.96 -0.81 7.24
N ALA A 195 -0.06 -1.35 8.06
CA ALA A 195 -0.39 -1.98 9.34
C ALA A 195 -1.05 -0.98 10.30
N SER A 196 -0.52 0.23 10.39
CA SER A 196 -1.03 1.31 11.24
C SER A 196 -2.42 1.79 10.80
N TYR A 197 -2.66 1.88 9.49
CA TYR A 197 -3.95 2.31 8.94
C TYR A 197 -5.10 1.29 9.12
N LEU A 198 -4.77 0.04 9.43
CA LEU A 198 -5.71 -1.07 9.62
C LEU A 198 -5.67 -1.67 11.03
N ASP A 199 -4.89 -1.09 11.96
CA ASP A 199 -4.69 -1.56 13.34
C ASP A 199 -4.25 -3.03 13.41
N VAL A 200 -3.29 -3.41 12.56
CA VAL A 200 -2.78 -4.78 12.45
C VAL A 200 -1.44 -4.93 13.17
N GLN A 201 -1.38 -5.86 14.12
CA GLN A 201 -0.13 -6.28 14.75
C GLN A 201 0.30 -7.65 14.21
N PHE A 202 1.11 -7.65 13.16
CA PHE A 202 1.64 -8.87 12.56
C PHE A 202 3.15 -8.79 12.40
N ARG A 203 3.86 -9.84 12.82
CA ARG A 203 5.33 -9.83 12.92
C ARG A 203 6.05 -10.19 11.62
N ARG A 204 5.39 -10.91 10.71
CA ARG A 204 6.03 -11.29 9.45
C ARG A 204 5.84 -10.20 8.40
N SER A 205 6.85 -10.05 7.56
CA SER A 205 6.93 -9.04 6.53
C SER A 205 7.49 -9.63 5.24
N ILE A 206 7.47 -8.85 4.16
CA ILE A 206 8.15 -9.20 2.91
C ILE A 206 9.66 -9.44 3.09
N ALA A 207 10.31 -8.77 4.06
CA ALA A 207 11.74 -8.97 4.32
C ALA A 207 12.05 -10.40 4.78
N ASP A 208 11.12 -11.07 5.46
CA ASP A 208 11.30 -12.47 5.90
C ASP A 208 11.29 -13.46 4.73
N LEU A 209 10.82 -13.01 3.56
CA LEU A 209 10.85 -13.78 2.31
C LEU A 209 12.16 -13.56 1.54
N ALA A 210 12.97 -12.56 1.88
CA ALA A 210 14.17 -12.20 1.12
C ALA A 210 15.23 -13.31 1.09
N ALA A 211 15.38 -14.02 2.21
CA ALA A 211 16.30 -15.14 2.36
C ALA A 211 15.85 -16.43 1.64
N ILE A 212 14.62 -16.46 1.12
CA ILE A 212 14.05 -17.65 0.49
C ILE A 212 14.31 -17.60 -1.01
N THR A 213 14.94 -18.65 -1.55
CA THR A 213 15.30 -18.73 -2.97
C THR A 213 14.07 -18.95 -3.86
N ASP A 214 13.14 -19.80 -3.42
CA ASP A 214 11.95 -20.18 -4.19
C ASP A 214 10.68 -19.91 -3.37
N ILE A 215 10.11 -18.73 -3.56
CA ILE A 215 8.90 -18.26 -2.87
C ILE A 215 7.70 -18.92 -3.53
N ASN A 216 7.33 -20.10 -3.04
CA ASN A 216 6.14 -20.81 -3.48
C ASN A 216 4.89 -20.39 -2.68
N SER A 217 3.73 -20.85 -3.15
CA SER A 217 2.42 -20.51 -2.56
C SER A 217 2.27 -20.91 -1.08
N ARG A 218 2.97 -21.95 -0.62
CA ARG A 218 2.95 -22.39 0.79
C ARG A 218 3.79 -21.46 1.66
N VAL A 219 4.96 -21.04 1.19
CA VAL A 219 5.81 -20.06 1.88
C VAL A 219 5.08 -18.72 2.02
N LEU A 220 4.42 -18.28 0.96
CA LEU A 220 3.66 -17.03 0.95
C LEU A 220 2.48 -17.04 1.93
N GLN A 221 1.82 -18.19 2.14
CA GLN A 221 0.71 -18.32 3.09
C GLN A 221 1.10 -17.96 4.53
N ASP A 222 2.33 -18.27 4.94
CA ASP A 222 2.78 -17.99 6.30
C ASP A 222 3.10 -16.51 6.52
N ALA A 223 3.38 -15.76 5.45
CA ALA A 223 3.74 -14.33 5.51
C ALA A 223 2.57 -13.39 5.21
N VAL A 224 1.44 -13.91 4.71
CA VAL A 224 0.24 -13.11 4.43
C VAL A 224 -0.72 -13.17 5.62
N PHE A 225 -1.05 -12.01 6.19
CA PHE A 225 -2.05 -11.87 7.23
C PHE A 225 -3.43 -11.59 6.63
N VAL A 226 -4.44 -12.41 6.94
CA VAL A 226 -5.81 -12.15 6.49
C VAL A 226 -6.49 -11.20 7.47
N HIS A 227 -6.73 -9.96 7.04
CA HIS A 227 -7.42 -8.95 7.84
C HIS A 227 -8.92 -9.22 7.92
N ASP A 228 -9.61 -8.67 8.91
CA ASP A 228 -11.06 -8.87 9.15
C ASP A 228 -11.94 -8.41 7.97
N SER A 229 -11.45 -7.50 7.14
CA SER A 229 -12.12 -7.13 5.87
C SER A 229 -12.07 -8.23 4.80
N GLY A 230 -11.26 -9.28 5.01
CA GLY A 230 -10.98 -10.35 4.08
C GLY A 230 -9.90 -10.02 3.04
N VAL A 231 -9.18 -8.90 3.19
CA VAL A 231 -7.99 -8.57 2.39
C VAL A 231 -6.77 -9.30 2.96
N GLY A 232 -5.99 -9.98 2.12
CA GLY A 232 -4.70 -10.54 2.51
C GLY A 232 -3.63 -9.44 2.52
N LEU A 233 -2.94 -9.25 3.63
CA LEU A 233 -1.92 -8.24 3.82
C LEU A 233 -0.53 -8.89 3.82
N LEU A 234 0.38 -8.39 2.99
CA LEU A 234 1.81 -8.67 3.11
C LEU A 234 2.52 -7.36 3.40
N LEU A 235 2.99 -7.22 4.64
CA LEU A 235 3.43 -5.94 5.21
C LEU A 235 4.91 -5.66 4.92
N ALA A 236 5.27 -4.38 4.94
CA ALA A 236 6.65 -3.91 5.02
C ALA A 236 7.28 -4.32 6.36
N PRO A 237 8.62 -4.43 6.46
CA PRO A 237 9.28 -4.70 7.73
C PRO A 237 9.04 -3.56 8.73
N ALA A 238 8.92 -3.89 10.02
CA ALA A 238 8.81 -2.89 11.09
C ALA A 238 10.11 -2.07 11.27
N GLU A 239 11.24 -2.68 10.91
CA GLU A 239 12.59 -2.11 10.93
C GLU A 239 12.95 -1.70 9.50
N GLY A 240 12.94 -0.39 9.21
CA GLY A 240 13.08 0.13 7.85
C GLY A 240 14.42 -0.23 7.17
N GLU A 241 15.48 -0.47 7.94
CA GLU A 241 16.78 -0.94 7.43
C GLU A 241 16.71 -2.33 6.80
N ARG A 242 15.78 -3.19 7.25
CA ARG A 242 15.53 -4.50 6.66
C ARG A 242 14.89 -4.40 5.28
N GLY A 243 14.35 -3.23 4.92
CA GLY A 243 13.86 -2.95 3.58
C GLY A 243 14.93 -3.17 2.50
N GLU A 244 16.20 -2.91 2.81
CA GLU A 244 17.32 -3.10 1.87
C GLU A 244 17.58 -4.59 1.53
N GLU A 245 17.05 -5.54 2.32
CA GLU A 245 17.13 -6.98 2.04
C GLU A 245 16.21 -7.36 0.87
N VAL A 246 15.17 -6.57 0.60
CA VAL A 246 14.14 -6.86 -0.41
C VAL A 246 14.63 -6.40 -1.78
N THR A 247 15.14 -7.35 -2.54
CA THR A 247 15.61 -7.13 -3.92
C THR A 247 14.47 -7.14 -4.94
N ASP A 248 14.75 -6.68 -6.17
CA ASP A 248 13.83 -6.78 -7.32
C ASP A 248 13.41 -8.24 -7.57
N ARG A 249 14.32 -9.21 -7.43
CA ARG A 249 13.99 -10.64 -7.52
C ARG A 249 12.88 -11.03 -6.55
N VAL A 250 13.01 -10.64 -5.28
CA VAL A 250 12.05 -10.96 -4.23
C VAL A 250 10.71 -10.31 -4.56
N ALA A 251 10.70 -9.03 -4.94
CA ALA A 251 9.48 -8.33 -5.35
C ALA A 251 8.79 -9.03 -6.53
N ARG A 252 9.53 -9.41 -7.59
CA ARG A 252 8.98 -10.12 -8.74
C ARG A 252 8.36 -11.46 -8.36
N GLN A 253 9.06 -12.26 -7.55
CA GLN A 253 8.56 -13.56 -7.08
C GLN A 253 7.30 -13.41 -6.21
N VAL A 254 7.31 -12.44 -5.28
CA VAL A 254 6.16 -12.17 -4.40
C VAL A 254 4.96 -11.68 -5.19
N VAL A 255 5.13 -10.69 -6.09
CA VAL A 255 4.02 -10.18 -6.89
C VAL A 255 3.47 -11.27 -7.84
N ALA A 256 4.34 -12.07 -8.46
CA ALA A 256 3.90 -13.19 -9.30
C ALA A 256 3.12 -14.25 -8.49
N ALA A 257 3.60 -14.59 -7.29
CA ALA A 257 2.93 -15.54 -6.42
C ALA A 257 1.59 -15.01 -5.90
N LEU A 258 1.50 -13.72 -5.54
CA LEU A 258 0.23 -13.08 -5.16
C LEU A 258 -0.76 -13.03 -6.33
N ARG A 259 -0.28 -12.66 -7.53
CA ARG A 259 -1.05 -12.59 -8.78
C ARG A 259 -1.68 -13.94 -9.15
N SER A 260 -1.01 -15.04 -8.82
CA SER A 260 -1.53 -16.39 -9.10
C SER A 260 -2.68 -16.83 -8.17
N ARG A 261 -2.90 -16.13 -7.05
CA ARG A 261 -3.83 -16.54 -5.98
C ARG A 261 -4.97 -15.58 -5.71
N HIS A 262 -4.84 -14.35 -6.17
CA HIS A 262 -5.80 -13.28 -5.92
C HIS A 262 -6.24 -12.70 -7.26
N ASP A 263 -7.52 -12.38 -7.39
CA ASP A 263 -8.07 -11.72 -8.56
C ASP A 263 -7.50 -10.30 -8.71
N VAL A 264 -7.17 -9.66 -7.58
CA VAL A 264 -6.59 -8.31 -7.53
C VAL A 264 -5.43 -8.26 -6.53
N VAL A 265 -4.30 -7.71 -6.96
CA VAL A 265 -3.14 -7.41 -6.12
C VAL A 265 -2.91 -5.91 -6.15
N ILE A 266 -3.11 -5.25 -5.02
CA ILE A 266 -2.77 -3.84 -4.85
C ILE A 266 -1.38 -3.77 -4.21
N VAL A 267 -0.50 -2.95 -4.76
CA VAL A 267 0.86 -2.74 -4.24
C VAL A 267 1.01 -1.28 -3.85
N ASP A 268 1.21 -1.00 -2.56
CA ASP A 268 1.63 0.32 -2.09
C ASP A 268 3.13 0.46 -2.29
N CYS A 269 3.57 1.36 -3.16
CA CYS A 269 4.99 1.58 -3.43
C CYS A 269 5.53 2.79 -2.66
N GLY A 270 4.73 3.45 -1.82
CA GLY A 270 5.15 4.68 -1.15
C GLY A 270 5.52 5.79 -2.13
N ALA A 271 6.43 6.68 -1.72
CA ALA A 271 6.91 7.78 -2.57
C ALA A 271 8.38 7.66 -3.01
N ARG A 272 9.10 6.69 -2.44
CA ARG A 272 10.49 6.41 -2.77
C ARG A 272 10.53 5.38 -3.91
N MET A 273 11.62 5.41 -4.67
CA MET A 273 11.84 4.47 -5.76
C MET A 273 13.12 3.70 -5.46
N ASP A 274 12.99 2.39 -5.38
CA ASP A 274 14.04 1.40 -5.19
C ASP A 274 13.87 0.27 -6.22
N SER A 275 14.73 -0.75 -6.17
CA SER A 275 14.67 -1.85 -7.12
C SER A 275 13.41 -2.71 -6.98
N ALA A 276 12.88 -2.87 -5.76
CA ALA A 276 11.68 -3.65 -5.48
C ALA A 276 10.40 -2.96 -6.01
N THR A 277 10.22 -1.68 -5.68
CA THR A 277 9.11 -0.84 -6.16
C THR A 277 9.18 -0.65 -7.67
N ALA A 278 10.36 -0.49 -8.26
CA ALA A 278 10.54 -0.45 -9.71
C ALA A 278 10.07 -1.74 -10.40
N ALA A 279 10.46 -2.90 -9.87
CA ALA A 279 10.04 -4.19 -10.40
C ALA A 279 8.52 -4.40 -10.30
N ALA A 280 7.91 -3.97 -9.20
CA ALA A 280 6.45 -4.02 -9.05
C ALA A 280 5.73 -3.13 -10.08
N VAL A 281 6.22 -1.89 -10.30
CA VAL A 281 5.66 -0.94 -11.29
C VAL A 281 5.78 -1.48 -12.71
N GLU A 282 6.92 -2.09 -13.05
CA GLU A 282 7.14 -2.73 -14.34
C GLU A 282 6.10 -3.83 -14.61
N MET A 283 5.84 -4.68 -13.61
CA MET A 283 4.92 -5.81 -13.68
C MET A 283 3.42 -5.46 -13.59
N ALA A 284 3.08 -4.22 -13.24
CA ALA A 284 1.69 -3.82 -12.98
C ALA A 284 0.85 -3.74 -14.26
N ASP A 285 -0.41 -4.17 -14.20
CA ASP A 285 -1.38 -3.90 -15.27
C ASP A 285 -1.80 -2.42 -15.25
N HIS A 286 -1.94 -1.86 -14.04
CA HIS A 286 -2.20 -0.44 -13.82
C HIS A 286 -1.17 0.18 -12.88
N ALA A 287 -0.42 1.18 -13.37
CA ALA A 287 0.52 1.95 -12.56
C ALA A 287 -0.07 3.33 -12.23
N LEU A 288 -0.41 3.55 -10.96
CA LEU A 288 -0.97 4.81 -10.48
C LEU A 288 0.14 5.71 -9.94
N LEU A 289 0.17 6.95 -10.42
CA LEU A 289 1.02 8.00 -9.87
C LEU A 289 0.16 9.06 -9.17
N LEU A 290 0.16 9.07 -7.85
CA LEU A 290 -0.61 10.01 -7.04
C LEU A 290 0.08 11.35 -6.90
N VAL A 291 -0.68 12.43 -7.08
CA VAL A 291 -0.17 13.79 -7.00
C VAL A 291 -1.19 14.71 -6.34
N THR A 292 -0.71 15.62 -5.49
CA THR A 292 -1.52 16.73 -4.98
C THR A 292 -1.41 17.92 -5.94
N PRO A 293 -2.45 18.76 -6.06
CA PRO A 293 -2.47 19.85 -7.03
C PRO A 293 -1.69 21.08 -6.53
N ASP A 294 -0.41 20.85 -6.22
CA ASP A 294 0.57 21.87 -5.86
C ASP A 294 1.82 21.73 -6.74
N VAL A 295 2.55 22.84 -6.92
CA VAL A 295 3.68 22.91 -7.85
C VAL A 295 4.78 21.90 -7.50
N VAL A 296 5.00 21.66 -6.21
CA VAL A 296 6.09 20.80 -5.73
C VAL A 296 5.77 19.34 -6.07
N ALA A 297 4.55 18.89 -5.78
CA ALA A 297 4.07 17.55 -6.10
C ALA A 297 4.04 17.31 -7.62
N VAL A 298 3.54 18.25 -8.43
CA VAL A 298 3.50 18.10 -9.89
C VAL A 298 4.90 18.04 -10.50
N ARG A 299 5.84 18.86 -10.02
CA ARG A 299 7.24 18.76 -10.45
C ARG A 299 7.87 17.43 -10.02
N ALA A 300 7.52 16.92 -8.84
CA ALA A 300 7.98 15.62 -8.38
C ALA A 300 7.43 14.47 -9.24
N ALA A 301 6.15 14.52 -9.59
CA ALA A 301 5.52 13.58 -10.53
C ALA A 301 6.25 13.57 -11.88
N LYS A 302 6.55 14.75 -12.45
CA LYS A 302 7.33 14.85 -13.70
C LYS A 302 8.73 14.23 -13.57
N ARG A 303 9.40 14.39 -12.43
CA ARG A 303 10.70 13.75 -12.18
C ARG A 303 10.56 12.23 -12.09
N MET A 304 9.52 11.73 -11.43
CA MET A 304 9.24 10.30 -11.34
C MET A 304 8.97 9.68 -12.73
N VAL A 305 8.13 10.31 -13.54
CA VAL A 305 7.85 9.84 -14.92
C VAL A 305 9.14 9.80 -15.76
N ARG A 306 9.98 10.84 -15.67
CA ARG A 306 11.29 10.84 -16.36
C ARG A 306 12.25 9.78 -15.84
N LEU A 307 12.19 9.46 -14.55
CA LEU A 307 12.98 8.40 -13.95
C LEU A 307 12.54 7.04 -14.50
N TRP A 308 11.23 6.76 -14.51
CA TRP A 308 10.67 5.53 -15.06
C TRP A 308 10.99 5.35 -16.54
N ASP A 309 10.89 6.41 -17.34
CA ASP A 309 11.25 6.38 -18.75
C ASP A 309 12.75 6.08 -18.95
N ARG A 310 13.64 6.79 -18.23
CA ARG A 310 15.10 6.57 -18.32
C ARG A 310 15.54 5.17 -17.90
N LEU A 311 14.90 4.60 -16.89
CA LEU A 311 15.20 3.27 -16.38
C LEU A 311 14.41 2.17 -17.12
N GLN A 312 13.62 2.53 -18.13
CA GLN A 312 12.77 1.60 -18.89
C GLN A 312 11.80 0.79 -18.02
N ILE A 313 11.36 1.38 -16.91
CA ILE A 313 10.40 0.77 -15.97
C ILE A 313 8.99 0.87 -16.55
N ARG A 314 8.60 2.08 -16.98
CA ARG A 314 7.27 2.34 -17.54
C ARG A 314 7.24 3.66 -18.31
N LYS A 315 6.46 3.69 -19.40
CA LYS A 315 6.24 4.90 -20.19
C LYS A 315 5.16 5.79 -19.59
N ALA A 316 5.22 7.08 -19.91
CA ALA A 316 4.23 8.06 -19.44
C ALA A 316 2.80 7.71 -19.92
N GLU A 317 2.65 7.25 -21.16
CA GLU A 317 1.36 6.89 -21.78
C GLU A 317 0.68 5.64 -21.17
N GLU A 318 1.47 4.82 -20.45
CA GLU A 318 1.07 3.62 -19.72
C GLU A 318 0.89 3.88 -18.21
N THR A 319 1.08 5.13 -17.78
CA THR A 319 0.93 5.58 -16.40
C THR A 319 -0.37 6.36 -16.24
N LEU A 320 -1.13 6.07 -15.18
CA LEU A 320 -2.33 6.82 -14.82
C LEU A 320 -2.04 7.74 -13.63
N THR A 321 -2.08 9.04 -13.83
CA THR A 321 -1.92 10.02 -12.75
C THR A 321 -3.27 10.28 -12.06
N VAL A 322 -3.27 10.21 -10.73
CA VAL A 322 -4.45 10.44 -9.90
C VAL A 322 -4.24 11.73 -9.10
N VAL A 323 -5.13 12.69 -9.29
CA VAL A 323 -5.09 13.97 -8.56
C VAL A 323 -5.82 13.83 -7.24
N ASN A 324 -5.06 13.87 -6.14
CA ASN A 324 -5.58 13.83 -4.78
C ASN A 324 -5.69 15.21 -4.15
N ARG A 325 -6.62 15.38 -3.21
CA ARG A 325 -6.91 16.65 -2.51
C ARG A 325 -7.28 17.78 -3.46
N GLN A 326 -8.11 17.47 -4.46
CA GLN A 326 -8.66 18.47 -5.36
C GLN A 326 -9.81 19.23 -4.71
N SER A 327 -9.88 20.54 -4.94
CA SER A 327 -10.98 21.40 -4.50
C SER A 327 -11.36 22.37 -5.62
N LYS A 328 -12.53 23.01 -5.49
CA LYS A 328 -12.97 24.02 -6.48
C LYS A 328 -12.05 25.25 -6.53
N GLY A 329 -11.35 25.55 -5.42
CA GLY A 329 -10.44 26.69 -5.32
C GLY A 329 -9.01 26.38 -5.76
N THR A 330 -8.73 25.16 -6.21
CA THR A 330 -7.39 24.75 -6.57
C THR A 330 -6.98 25.34 -7.93
N GLU A 331 -5.89 26.10 -7.99
CA GLU A 331 -5.41 26.70 -9.24
C GLU A 331 -4.87 25.68 -10.24
N ILE A 332 -4.19 24.64 -9.74
CA ILE A 332 -3.64 23.58 -10.59
C ILE A 332 -4.75 22.60 -10.94
N GLN A 333 -5.14 22.63 -12.21
CA GLN A 333 -6.18 21.75 -12.75
C GLN A 333 -5.58 20.44 -13.29
N PRO A 334 -6.37 19.34 -13.32
CA PRO A 334 -5.94 18.04 -13.86
C PRO A 334 -5.32 18.12 -15.27
N SER A 335 -5.85 18.97 -16.15
CA SER A 335 -5.32 19.18 -17.50
C SER A 335 -3.90 19.76 -17.53
N LEU A 336 -3.54 20.60 -16.55
CA LEU A 336 -2.18 21.10 -16.41
C LEU A 336 -1.26 19.98 -15.92
N VAL A 337 -1.73 19.14 -14.99
CA VAL A 337 -0.97 17.96 -14.51
C VAL A 337 -0.66 17.03 -15.68
N GLU A 338 -1.66 16.68 -16.48
CA GLU A 338 -1.53 15.89 -17.72
C GLU A 338 -0.47 16.48 -18.65
N LYS A 339 -0.56 17.78 -18.96
CA LYS A 339 0.41 18.46 -19.84
C LYS A 339 1.84 18.46 -19.29
N VAL A 340 2.01 18.60 -17.97
CA VAL A 340 3.34 18.69 -17.34
C VAL A 340 4.01 17.33 -17.21
N THR A 341 3.23 16.30 -16.88
CA THR A 341 3.70 14.92 -16.65
C THR A 341 3.76 14.10 -17.94
N GLY A 342 2.91 14.40 -18.92
CA GLY A 342 2.76 13.61 -20.14
C GLY A 342 2.02 12.29 -19.96
N THR A 343 1.40 12.07 -18.79
CA THR A 343 0.64 10.86 -18.45
C THR A 343 -0.85 11.07 -18.69
N LYS A 344 -1.61 9.98 -18.77
CA LYS A 344 -3.06 10.06 -18.72
C LYS A 344 -3.49 10.42 -17.30
N VAL A 345 -4.49 11.27 -17.14
CA VAL A 345 -5.04 11.61 -15.82
C VAL A 345 -6.38 10.90 -15.61
N ALA A 346 -6.55 10.29 -14.43
CA ALA A 346 -7.79 9.62 -14.05
C ALA A 346 -8.98 10.59 -14.07
N ARG A 347 -10.15 10.09 -14.47
CA ARG A 347 -11.39 10.89 -14.46
C ARG A 347 -11.84 11.16 -13.04
N ALA A 348 -11.68 10.18 -12.16
CA ALA A 348 -11.93 10.36 -10.73
C ALA A 348 -10.83 11.24 -10.11
N THR A 349 -11.24 12.36 -9.49
CA THR A 349 -10.37 13.18 -8.64
C THR A 349 -10.80 13.02 -7.19
N ILE A 350 -9.83 12.98 -6.28
CA ILE A 350 -10.12 12.74 -4.87
C ILE A 350 -10.25 14.10 -4.16
N PRO A 351 -11.37 14.39 -3.49
CA PRO A 351 -11.62 15.70 -2.90
C PRO A 351 -10.69 16.00 -1.70
N ALA A 352 -10.41 17.28 -1.48
CA ALA A 352 -9.68 17.78 -0.30
C ALA A 352 -10.54 17.74 0.98
N ALA A 353 -10.92 16.55 1.43
CA ALA A 353 -11.81 16.36 2.59
C ALA A 353 -11.11 15.60 3.73
N PHE A 354 -9.96 16.12 4.20
CA PHE A 354 -9.15 15.51 5.26
C PHE A 354 -9.93 15.25 6.56
N LYS A 355 -10.88 16.14 6.88
CA LYS A 355 -11.74 16.01 8.08
C LYS A 355 -12.56 14.70 8.08
N GLU A 356 -12.90 14.16 6.91
CA GLU A 356 -13.61 12.87 6.80
C GLU A 356 -12.68 11.69 7.14
N LEU A 357 -11.38 11.82 6.89
CA LEU A 357 -10.38 10.77 7.13
C LEU A 357 -9.81 10.80 8.54
N GLN A 358 -9.68 11.98 9.15
CA GLN A 358 -8.93 12.14 10.40
C GLN A 358 -9.32 11.14 11.48
N GLY A 359 -10.61 11.02 11.81
CA GLY A 359 -11.06 10.13 12.88
C GLY A 359 -10.78 8.65 12.62
N VAL A 360 -10.85 8.19 11.36
CA VAL A 360 -10.58 6.78 11.02
C VAL A 360 -9.09 6.50 10.86
N VAL A 361 -8.31 7.49 10.43
CA VAL A 361 -6.84 7.37 10.34
C VAL A 361 -6.23 7.34 11.74
N ASP A 362 -6.61 8.26 12.61
CA ASP A 362 -6.10 8.35 13.99
C ASP A 362 -6.45 7.10 14.81
N ALA A 363 -7.58 6.46 14.48
CA ALA A 363 -8.02 5.20 15.10
C ALA A 363 -7.45 3.94 14.44
N GLY A 364 -6.70 4.05 13.33
CA GLY A 364 -6.19 2.91 12.58
C GLY A 364 -7.29 2.05 11.93
N ARG A 365 -8.46 2.64 11.64
CA ARG A 365 -9.63 1.90 11.13
C ARG A 365 -10.13 2.46 9.79
N LEU A 366 -9.26 2.54 8.79
CA LEU A 366 -9.64 3.02 7.44
C LEU A 366 -10.81 2.24 6.82
N GLN A 367 -10.99 0.98 7.19
CA GLN A 367 -12.12 0.14 6.79
C GLN A 367 -13.49 0.69 7.24
N ASP A 368 -13.52 1.47 8.33
CA ASP A 368 -14.73 2.04 8.92
C ASP A 368 -15.12 3.40 8.31
N LEU A 369 -14.39 3.89 7.31
CA LEU A 369 -14.71 5.15 6.64
C LEU A 369 -16.16 5.11 6.11
N ASP A 370 -16.94 6.14 6.46
CA ASP A 370 -18.38 6.21 6.16
C ASP A 370 -18.66 6.08 4.65
N ALA A 371 -19.70 5.34 4.26
CA ALA A 371 -20.11 5.16 2.86
C ALA A 371 -20.52 6.48 2.16
N ARG A 372 -20.92 7.50 2.93
CA ARG A 372 -21.25 8.85 2.47
C ARG A 372 -20.02 9.75 2.35
N SER A 373 -18.84 9.30 2.79
CA SER A 373 -17.58 10.04 2.62
C SER A 373 -17.35 10.32 1.14
N THR A 374 -17.11 11.58 0.83
CA THR A 374 -16.79 12.03 -0.53
C THR A 374 -15.44 11.48 -0.98
N VAL A 375 -14.50 11.32 -0.05
CA VAL A 375 -13.20 10.68 -0.29
C VAL A 375 -13.39 9.21 -0.66
N LYS A 376 -14.17 8.46 0.14
CA LYS A 376 -14.45 7.04 -0.12
C LYS A 376 -15.10 6.84 -1.48
N GLN A 377 -16.15 7.61 -1.77
CA GLN A 377 -16.86 7.54 -3.05
C GLN A 377 -15.95 7.84 -4.24
N ALA A 378 -15.05 8.83 -4.13
CA ALA A 378 -14.09 9.14 -5.18
C ALA A 378 -13.07 8.01 -5.39
N LEU A 379 -12.54 7.42 -4.31
CA LEU A 379 -11.60 6.30 -4.38
C LEU A 379 -12.26 5.03 -4.92
N TRP A 380 -13.51 4.77 -4.59
CA TRP A 380 -14.27 3.63 -5.12
C TRP A 380 -14.70 3.85 -6.58
N SER A 381 -14.96 5.10 -6.98
CA SER A 381 -15.14 5.47 -8.39
C SER A 381 -13.86 5.25 -9.20
N LEU A 382 -12.69 5.60 -8.64
CA LEU A 382 -11.39 5.27 -9.23
C LEU A 382 -11.21 3.75 -9.37
N ALA A 383 -11.59 2.96 -8.36
CA ALA A 383 -11.57 1.49 -8.46
C ALA A 383 -12.46 0.98 -9.61
N GLY A 384 -13.64 1.59 -9.81
CA GLY A 384 -14.51 1.31 -10.96
C GLY A 384 -13.90 1.70 -12.30
N GLU A 385 -13.19 2.83 -12.38
CA GLU A 385 -12.44 3.25 -13.57
C GLU A 385 -11.31 2.25 -13.93
N LEU A 386 -10.71 1.61 -12.92
CA LEU A 386 -9.71 0.57 -13.06
C LEU A 386 -10.29 -0.83 -13.30
N GLY A 387 -11.63 -0.98 -13.37
CA GLY A 387 -12.28 -2.27 -13.55
C GLY A 387 -12.21 -3.20 -12.34
N LEU A 388 -11.89 -2.68 -11.15
CA LEU A 388 -11.79 -3.44 -9.90
C LEU A 388 -13.13 -3.60 -9.17
N VAL A 389 -14.17 -2.92 -9.65
CA VAL A 389 -15.51 -2.95 -9.06
C VAL A 389 -16.49 -3.53 -10.07
N VAL A 390 -17.13 -4.64 -9.70
CA VAL A 390 -18.25 -5.19 -10.45
C VAL A 390 -19.47 -4.33 -10.15
N VAL A 391 -19.96 -3.59 -11.14
CA VAL A 391 -21.27 -2.94 -11.05
C VAL A 391 -22.29 -4.06 -10.90
N GLN A 392 -22.90 -4.20 -9.71
CA GLN A 392 -24.10 -5.03 -9.58
C GLN A 392 -25.17 -4.42 -10.48
N GLU A 393 -25.40 -5.04 -11.65
CA GLU A 393 -26.66 -4.86 -12.36
C GLU A 393 -27.77 -5.27 -11.38
N GLY A 394 -28.42 -4.26 -10.80
CA GLY A 394 -29.56 -4.47 -9.91
C GLY A 394 -30.53 -5.42 -10.60
N GLY A 395 -30.93 -6.47 -9.88
CA GLY A 395 -31.76 -7.57 -10.37
C GLY A 395 -32.90 -7.11 -11.28
N GLY A 396 -32.63 -7.12 -12.57
CA GLY A 396 -33.58 -6.85 -13.62
C GLY A 396 -34.48 -8.06 -13.79
N GLY A 397 -35.58 -8.07 -13.05
CA GLY A 397 -36.69 -8.99 -13.31
C GLY A 397 -37.09 -8.88 -14.77
N LYS A 398 -36.86 -9.96 -15.54
CA LYS A 398 -37.36 -10.17 -16.89
C LYS A 398 -38.80 -9.68 -17.01
N ARG A 399 -39.07 -8.72 -17.89
CA ARG A 399 -40.36 -8.69 -18.58
C ARG A 399 -40.27 -8.03 -19.97
N ARG A 400 -40.72 -8.84 -20.93
CA ARG A 400 -40.80 -8.63 -22.38
C ARG A 400 -41.39 -7.28 -22.78
N LYS A 401 -40.87 -6.75 -23.90
CA LYS A 401 -41.60 -5.85 -24.79
C LYS A 401 -42.99 -6.43 -25.11
N SER A 402 -44.04 -5.64 -24.88
CA SER A 402 -45.27 -5.71 -25.68
C SER A 402 -45.81 -4.31 -25.91
N SER A 403 -46.24 -4.12 -27.15
CA SER A 403 -46.85 -2.95 -27.75
C SER A 403 -48.16 -2.47 -27.08
N SER A 404 -48.43 -1.18 -27.28
CA SER A 404 -49.73 -0.49 -27.36
C SER A 404 -50.97 -1.12 -26.72
N SER A 405 -51.62 -0.38 -25.82
CA SER A 405 -53.06 -0.09 -25.89
C SER A 405 -53.45 0.88 -24.76
N SER A 406 -54.19 1.92 -25.14
CA SER A 406 -55.13 2.65 -24.28
C SER A 406 -56.11 1.71 -23.57
N ASP A 407 -56.47 1.96 -22.31
CA ASP A 407 -57.75 2.58 -21.92
C ASP A 407 -57.97 2.50 -20.38
N ARG A 408 -58.63 3.54 -19.87
CA ARG A 408 -59.43 3.72 -18.63
C ARG A 408 -59.31 2.77 -17.41
N GLY A 409 -59.01 3.40 -16.26
CA GLY A 409 -59.87 3.47 -15.07
C GLY A 409 -60.09 2.23 -14.19
N THR A 410 -59.71 2.31 -12.91
CA THR A 410 -60.61 2.21 -11.72
C THR A 410 -59.84 2.24 -10.40
N THR A 411 -60.58 2.64 -9.38
CA THR A 411 -60.28 3.01 -8.00
C THR A 411 -59.79 1.90 -7.07
N GLY A 412 -58.84 2.25 -6.19
CA GLY A 412 -58.92 1.98 -4.74
C GLY A 412 -58.27 0.70 -4.18
N LEU A 413 -57.22 0.85 -3.36
CA LEU A 413 -57.32 0.58 -1.91
C LEU A 413 -56.12 1.14 -1.14
N ARG A 414 -56.43 1.87 -0.07
CA ARG A 414 -55.53 2.33 0.99
C ARG A 414 -54.81 1.15 1.65
N ARG A 415 -53.49 1.28 1.86
CA ARG A 415 -52.85 0.76 3.08
C ARG A 415 -51.95 1.86 3.66
N ARG A 416 -52.22 2.16 4.92
CA ARG A 416 -51.65 3.21 5.76
C ARG A 416 -50.63 2.56 6.69
N GLY A 417 -49.47 3.20 6.86
CA GLY A 417 -48.36 2.82 7.75
C GLY A 417 -47.06 2.71 6.94
N GLU A 418 -45.99 3.47 7.16
CA GLU A 418 -45.59 4.36 8.26
C GLU A 418 -44.83 5.57 7.70
N ARG A 419 -44.92 6.69 8.41
CA ARG A 419 -44.34 7.99 8.05
C ARG A 419 -43.36 8.34 9.18
N GLY A 420 -42.09 8.50 8.83
CA GLY A 420 -40.96 8.90 9.70
C GLY A 420 -39.71 8.17 9.23
N ASP A 421 -38.84 8.74 8.40
CA ASP A 421 -37.75 9.62 8.86
C ASP A 421 -37.26 10.57 7.75
N ARG A 422 -38.01 11.66 7.51
CA ARG A 422 -37.46 12.84 6.81
C ARG A 422 -37.46 14.10 7.68
N GLY A 423 -37.75 13.96 8.97
CA GLY A 423 -37.81 15.07 9.92
C GLY A 423 -36.68 15.10 10.96
N ALA A 424 -35.91 14.02 11.15
CA ALA A 424 -34.90 13.96 12.21
C ALA A 424 -33.66 14.83 11.91
N VAL A 425 -33.21 14.87 10.65
CA VAL A 425 -31.96 15.55 10.27
C VAL A 425 -32.08 17.08 10.31
N THR A 426 -33.29 17.63 10.12
CA THR A 426 -33.52 19.09 10.22
C THR A 426 -33.62 19.56 11.67
N LEU A 427 -34.01 18.70 12.61
CA LEU A 427 -34.11 19.03 14.03
C LEU A 427 -32.75 18.99 14.74
N GLU A 428 -31.83 18.09 14.36
CA GLU A 428 -30.48 18.05 14.94
C GLU A 428 -29.61 19.23 14.50
N PHE A 429 -29.74 19.70 13.25
CA PHE A 429 -29.04 20.90 12.78
C PHE A 429 -29.50 22.19 13.46
N ALA A 430 -30.79 22.29 13.82
CA ALA A 430 -31.35 23.45 14.51
C ALA A 430 -30.92 23.54 15.98
N GLY A 431 -30.64 22.40 16.64
CA GLY A 431 -30.18 22.37 18.03
C GLY A 431 -28.67 22.54 18.20
N MET A 432 -27.87 21.94 17.32
CA MET A 432 -26.41 21.94 17.47
C MET A 432 -25.75 23.24 17.00
N PHE A 433 -26.33 23.93 16.01
CA PHE A 433 -25.76 25.17 15.49
C PHE A 433 -25.76 26.33 16.53
N PRO A 434 -26.86 26.60 17.27
CA PRO A 434 -26.84 27.56 18.36
C PRO A 434 -25.86 27.16 19.48
N LEU A 435 -25.77 25.86 19.80
CA LEU A 435 -24.84 25.36 20.81
C LEU A 435 -23.38 25.63 20.42
N LEU A 436 -23.02 25.40 19.16
CA LEU A 436 -21.68 25.69 18.63
C LEU A 436 -21.37 27.19 18.67
N LEU A 437 -22.34 28.05 18.32
CA LEU A 437 -22.15 29.50 18.44
C LEU A 437 -21.96 29.96 19.87
N VAL A 438 -22.69 29.37 20.84
CA VAL A 438 -22.50 29.64 22.27
C VAL A 438 -21.11 29.21 22.73
N VAL A 439 -20.67 27.99 22.38
CA VAL A 439 -19.33 27.49 22.75
C VAL A 439 -18.23 28.35 22.14
N MET A 440 -18.32 28.68 20.86
CA MET A 440 -17.35 29.54 20.18
C MET A 440 -17.28 30.94 20.82
N SER A 441 -18.43 31.45 21.24
CA SER A 441 -18.51 32.75 21.91
C SER A 441 -17.92 32.72 23.32
N ILE A 442 -18.12 31.64 24.08
CA ILE A 442 -17.46 31.44 25.39
C ILE A 442 -15.94 31.42 25.21
N LEU A 443 -15.44 30.66 24.24
CA LEU A 443 -14.00 30.59 23.96
C LEU A 443 -13.44 31.96 23.58
N TRP A 444 -14.13 32.71 22.72
CA TRP A 444 -13.73 34.07 22.36
C TRP A 444 -13.74 35.03 23.56
N GLN A 445 -14.72 34.90 24.46
CA GLN A 445 -14.77 35.67 25.71
C GLN A 445 -13.59 35.36 26.64
N CYS A 446 -13.19 34.09 26.76
CA CYS A 446 -11.99 33.73 27.52
C CYS A 446 -10.72 34.39 26.95
N VAL A 447 -10.60 34.45 25.62
CA VAL A 447 -9.48 35.13 24.94
C VAL A 447 -9.50 36.63 25.25
N LEU A 448 -10.65 37.30 25.14
CA LEU A 448 -10.77 38.73 25.44
C LEU A 448 -10.50 39.05 26.92
N TYR A 449 -10.92 38.18 27.83
CA TYR A 449 -10.61 38.33 29.25
C TYR A 449 -9.10 38.25 29.51
N GLY A 450 -8.43 37.23 28.95
CA GLY A 450 -6.98 37.08 29.09
C GLY A 450 -6.20 38.23 28.45
N TYR A 451 -6.63 38.69 27.28
CA TYR A 451 -6.03 39.85 26.63
C TYR A 451 -6.20 41.14 27.45
N THR A 452 -7.39 41.38 28.00
CA THR A 452 -7.67 42.54 28.87
C THR A 452 -6.83 42.48 30.15
N TYR A 453 -6.62 41.30 30.73
CA TYR A 453 -5.74 41.13 31.89
C TYR A 453 -4.29 41.50 31.59
N SER A 454 -3.75 41.01 30.46
CA SER A 454 -2.41 41.38 30.03
C SER A 454 -2.27 42.88 29.75
N LEU A 455 -3.30 43.48 29.13
CA LEU A 455 -3.32 44.90 28.80
C LEU A 455 -3.34 45.78 30.07
N ALA A 456 -4.21 45.46 31.02
CA ALA A 456 -4.33 46.18 32.29
C ALA A 456 -3.05 46.06 33.13
N GLY A 457 -2.38 44.90 33.11
CA GLY A 457 -1.09 44.70 33.77
C GLY A 457 0.03 45.58 33.20
N ASN A 458 0.17 45.61 31.87
CA ASN A 458 1.17 46.46 31.22
C ASN A 458 0.90 47.96 31.44
N ALA A 459 -0.37 48.36 31.36
CA ALA A 459 -0.78 49.74 31.65
C ALA A 459 -0.49 50.14 33.11
N ALA A 460 -0.68 49.23 34.07
CA ALA A 460 -0.36 49.48 35.46
C ALA A 460 1.16 49.63 35.68
N ASP A 461 1.99 48.82 35.04
CA ASP A 461 3.46 48.91 35.14
C ASP A 461 3.97 50.27 34.61
N GLU A 462 3.45 50.71 33.46
CA GLU A 462 3.81 52.01 32.87
C GLU A 462 3.34 53.18 33.74
N ALA A 463 2.10 53.11 34.24
CA ALA A 463 1.55 54.11 35.15
C ALA A 463 2.35 54.21 36.46
N ALA A 464 2.77 53.07 37.04
CA ALA A 464 3.58 53.04 38.26
C ALA A 464 4.94 53.72 38.06
N ARG A 465 5.63 53.43 36.94
CA ARG A 465 6.94 54.04 36.62
C ARG A 465 6.83 55.54 36.38
N ALA A 466 5.86 55.97 35.57
CA ALA A 466 5.64 57.38 35.28
C ALA A 466 5.25 58.17 36.55
N ALA A 467 4.39 57.57 37.40
CA ALA A 467 4.01 58.15 38.67
C ALA A 467 5.20 58.25 39.65
N THR A 468 6.05 57.23 39.76
CA THR A 468 7.28 57.29 40.56
C THR A 468 8.20 58.42 40.11
N ALA A 469 8.44 58.54 38.80
CA ALA A 469 9.31 59.58 38.25
C ALA A 469 8.75 60.98 38.49
N ALA A 470 7.42 61.16 38.34
CA ALA A 470 6.76 62.44 38.61
C ALA A 470 6.71 62.76 40.11
N TYR A 471 6.50 61.76 40.97
CA TYR A 471 6.46 61.91 42.42
C TYR A 471 7.78 62.39 43.01
N ALA A 472 8.92 61.95 42.44
CA ALA A 472 10.24 62.43 42.83
C ALA A 472 10.45 63.94 42.57
N LEU A 473 9.74 64.51 41.59
CA LEU A 473 9.85 65.92 41.21
C LEU A 473 8.81 66.80 41.91
N ASP A 474 7.57 66.33 42.01
CA ASP A 474 6.45 66.99 42.68
C ASP A 474 5.55 65.95 43.36
N PRO A 475 5.70 65.75 44.68
CA PRO A 475 4.88 64.79 45.44
C PRO A 475 3.37 65.05 45.37
N GLY A 476 2.92 66.24 44.94
CA GLY A 476 1.50 66.56 44.76
C GLY A 476 0.98 66.40 43.32
N GLY A 477 1.86 66.22 42.32
CA GLY A 477 1.54 66.35 40.89
C GLY A 477 1.55 65.06 40.07
N TYR A 478 1.86 63.91 40.68
CA TYR A 478 2.07 62.63 39.97
C TYR A 478 0.83 62.01 39.33
N ALA A 479 -0.37 62.39 39.75
CA ALA A 479 -1.63 61.81 39.27
C ALA A 479 -1.84 62.01 37.75
N GLY A 480 -1.43 63.16 37.20
CA GLY A 480 -1.55 63.43 35.76
C GLY A 480 -0.63 62.55 34.91
N ALA A 481 0.61 62.31 35.37
CA ALA A 481 1.56 61.44 34.69
C ALA A 481 1.14 59.96 34.76
N CYS A 482 0.55 59.55 35.89
CA CYS A 482 -0.05 58.23 36.06
C CYS A 482 -1.15 57.96 35.02
N GLU A 483 -2.11 58.87 34.91
CA GLU A 483 -3.26 58.72 34.01
C GLU A 483 -2.84 58.76 32.53
N SER A 484 -1.93 59.67 32.16
CA SER A 484 -1.46 59.77 30.77
C SER A 484 -0.69 58.53 30.33
N ALA A 485 0.25 58.04 31.15
CA ALA A 485 1.13 56.93 30.79
C ALA A 485 0.38 55.60 30.78
N GLY A 486 -0.50 55.36 31.76
CA GLY A 486 -1.34 54.15 31.78
C GLY A 486 -2.35 54.09 30.63
N GLY A 487 -2.76 55.26 30.10
CA GLY A 487 -3.72 55.36 29.00
C GLY A 487 -3.12 55.30 27.59
N GLU A 488 -1.83 55.62 27.43
CA GLU A 488 -1.18 55.87 26.14
C GLU A 488 -1.28 54.68 25.15
N HIS A 489 -1.13 53.46 25.66
CA HIS A 489 -1.10 52.24 24.85
C HIS A 489 -2.40 51.42 24.90
N LEU A 490 -3.46 51.96 25.50
CA LEU A 490 -4.76 51.29 25.51
C LEU A 490 -5.43 51.41 24.13
N PRO A 491 -5.85 50.29 23.49
CA PRO A 491 -6.62 50.35 22.26
C PRO A 491 -8.02 50.93 22.51
N GLY A 492 -8.64 51.49 21.47
CA GLY A 492 -9.90 52.24 21.58
C GLY A 492 -11.06 51.55 22.33
N ALA A 493 -11.13 50.23 22.34
CA ALA A 493 -12.16 49.47 23.08
C ALA A 493 -11.94 49.43 24.61
N TRP A 494 -10.79 49.90 25.11
CA TRP A 494 -10.41 49.94 26.53
C TRP A 494 -10.08 51.36 27.05
N ASN A 495 -10.28 52.40 26.24
CA ASN A 495 -9.96 53.80 26.58
C ASN A 495 -10.71 54.36 27.81
N GLY A 496 -11.73 53.67 28.32
CA GLY A 496 -12.47 54.04 29.53
C GLY A 496 -11.96 53.38 30.82
N ALA A 497 -10.75 52.82 30.82
CA ALA A 497 -10.17 52.18 32.00
C ALA A 497 -9.92 53.19 33.13
N ALA A 498 -10.25 52.82 34.37
CA ALA A 498 -9.96 53.65 35.54
C ALA A 498 -8.52 53.37 36.02
N ILE A 499 -7.67 54.38 35.96
CA ILE A 499 -6.25 54.30 36.31
C ILE A 499 -6.05 55.10 37.59
N ASN A 500 -5.42 54.50 38.60
CA ASN A 500 -5.12 55.17 39.86
C ASN A 500 -3.72 54.79 40.34
N CYS A 501 -2.95 55.76 40.80
CA CYS A 501 -1.65 55.55 41.42
C CYS A 501 -1.63 56.17 42.81
N GLY A 502 -0.90 55.55 43.73
CA GLY A 502 -0.68 56.11 45.04
C GLY A 502 0.56 55.50 45.71
N PRO A 503 1.26 56.27 46.57
CA PRO A 503 2.34 55.73 47.38
C PRO A 503 1.78 54.74 48.40
N ASP A 504 2.39 53.56 48.47
CA ASP A 504 2.07 52.47 49.41
C ASP A 504 3.38 51.98 50.05
N GLY A 505 3.81 52.65 51.12
CA GLY A 505 5.11 52.42 51.75
C GLY A 505 6.27 52.89 50.85
N GLU A 506 7.21 51.99 50.55
CA GLU A 506 8.40 52.25 49.72
C GLU A 506 8.15 52.06 48.22
N ILE A 507 6.90 51.80 47.81
CA ILE A 507 6.53 51.61 46.40
C ILE A 507 5.42 52.57 45.98
N MET A 508 5.48 53.07 44.76
CA MET A 508 4.35 53.67 44.07
C MET A 508 3.53 52.55 43.46
N LYS A 509 2.31 52.37 43.95
CA LYS A 509 1.40 51.34 43.47
C LYS A 509 0.44 51.93 42.44
N ALA A 510 0.33 51.29 41.28
CA ALA A 510 -0.66 51.62 40.26
C ALA A 510 -1.69 50.50 40.12
N THR A 511 -2.95 50.89 39.95
CA THR A 511 -4.09 49.99 39.70
C THR A 511 -4.83 50.46 38.46
N VAL A 512 -5.01 49.56 37.51
CA VAL A 512 -5.76 49.81 36.27
C VAL A 512 -6.95 48.87 36.22
N ARG A 513 -8.16 49.44 36.21
CA ARG A 513 -9.41 48.69 36.03
C ARG A 513 -9.92 48.87 34.62
N ALA A 514 -9.81 47.82 33.80
CA ALA A 514 -10.23 47.82 32.41
C ALA A 514 -11.50 46.99 32.22
N GLN A 515 -12.43 47.46 31.38
CA GLN A 515 -13.63 46.72 31.01
C GLN A 515 -13.32 45.71 29.90
N VAL A 516 -13.82 44.48 30.02
CA VAL A 516 -13.68 43.45 28.99
C VAL A 516 -14.78 43.65 27.94
N PRO A 517 -14.47 43.96 26.67
CA PRO A 517 -15.48 44.15 25.65
C PRO A 517 -16.18 42.83 25.32
N LEU A 518 -17.49 42.89 25.12
CA LEU A 518 -18.29 41.72 24.79
C LEU A 518 -18.40 41.54 23.28
N PHE A 519 -18.43 40.28 22.85
CA PHE A 519 -18.49 39.90 21.44
C PHE A 519 -19.90 40.06 20.84
N PHE A 520 -20.94 40.12 21.69
CA PHE A 520 -22.32 40.28 21.24
C PHE A 520 -22.83 41.71 21.46
N PRO A 521 -23.24 42.43 20.39
CA PRO A 521 -23.87 43.73 20.54
C PRO A 521 -25.23 43.58 21.25
N GLY A 522 -25.41 44.26 22.39
CA GLY A 522 -26.67 44.34 23.12
C GLY A 522 -26.73 43.66 24.50
N PHE A 523 -25.68 42.95 24.91
CA PHE A 523 -25.51 42.48 26.29
C PHE A 523 -24.33 43.22 26.92
N ASP A 524 -24.55 43.85 28.07
CA ASP A 524 -23.50 44.48 28.88
C ASP A 524 -23.47 43.80 30.25
N VAL A 525 -22.50 42.92 30.46
CA VAL A 525 -22.28 42.22 31.76
C VAL A 525 -21.28 42.95 32.66
N ASN A 526 -20.81 44.14 32.29
CA ASN A 526 -19.96 45.02 33.11
C ASN A 526 -18.75 44.29 33.73
N TRP A 527 -18.15 43.35 32.99
CA TRP A 527 -16.99 42.60 33.45
C TRP A 527 -15.75 43.48 33.42
N THR A 528 -15.04 43.52 34.54
CA THR A 528 -13.83 44.31 34.71
C THR A 528 -12.68 43.42 35.16
N VAL A 529 -11.49 43.78 34.71
CA VAL A 529 -10.23 43.18 35.14
C VAL A 529 -9.39 44.25 35.79
N ASN A 530 -8.77 43.92 36.92
CA ASN A 530 -7.85 44.79 37.62
C ASN A 530 -6.42 44.32 37.35
N GLY A 531 -5.59 45.18 36.77
CA GLY A 531 -4.14 45.05 36.75
C GLY A 531 -3.53 45.86 37.88
N GLU A 532 -2.52 45.31 38.55
CA GLU A 532 -1.78 46.00 39.62
C GLU A 532 -0.27 45.87 39.36
N ALA A 533 0.46 46.96 39.57
CA ALA A 533 1.92 46.99 39.49
C ALA A 533 2.49 47.96 40.52
N GLY A 534 3.77 47.82 40.83
CA GLY A 534 4.47 48.68 41.78
C GLY A 534 5.89 49.00 41.32
N ALA A 535 6.32 50.24 41.54
CA ALA A 535 7.68 50.70 41.29
C ALA A 535 8.27 51.29 42.57
N ALA A 536 9.52 50.99 42.89
CA ALA A 536 10.17 51.50 44.10
C ALA A 536 10.26 53.03 44.07
N LEU A 537 9.93 53.66 45.20
CA LEU A 537 10.20 55.07 45.44
C LEU A 537 11.63 55.16 45.97
N GLU A 538 12.51 55.85 45.26
CA GLU A 538 13.86 56.12 45.77
C GLU A 538 13.73 56.99 47.03
N GLY A 539 14.04 56.42 48.18
CA GLY A 539 14.28 57.17 49.40
C GLY A 539 15.71 57.70 49.36
N ASP A 540 15.89 59.01 49.59
CA ASP A 540 17.20 59.52 49.95
C ASP A 540 17.60 58.85 51.28
N GLU A 541 18.50 57.87 51.21
CA GLU A 541 19.28 57.43 52.37
C GLU A 541 20.08 58.65 52.85
N ASN A 542 19.59 59.25 53.94
CA ASN A 542 20.21 60.37 54.63
C ASN A 542 21.55 59.98 55.27
#